data_AF-A0A356TIM5-F1
#
_entry.id   AF-A0A356TIM5-F1
#
_cell.length_a   1.000
_cell.length_b   1.000
_cell.length_c   1.000
_cell.angle_alpha   90.00
_cell.angle_beta   90.00
_cell.angle_gamma   90.00
#
_symmetry.space_group_name_H-M   'P 1'
#
loop_
_entity.id
_entity.type
_entity.pdbx_description
1 polymer ?
#
loop_
_entity_poly.entity_id
_entity_poly.type
_entity_poly.pdbx_seq_one_letter_code
_entity_poly.pdbx_strand_id
1 'polypeptide(L)'
;MVAAMHGCGGGGDPVDGGALDGADDCATGLVRCGDRCVDVSSSPDACGACDVACGDGEVCSGGMCATTCPAGQTDCEGGCFDTDVARAHCGACGAA
;
A
#
# COMPACT_ATOMS: atom_id res chain seq x y z
N MET A 1 -4.95 20.95 23.31
CA MET A 1 -3.90 20.10 22.70
C MET A 1 -4.61 18.93 22.05
N VAL A 2 -4.68 19.00 20.72
CA VAL A 2 -5.06 18.01 19.68
C VAL A 2 -6.14 16.98 20.03
N ALA A 3 -7.36 17.23 19.57
CA ALA A 3 -8.45 16.25 19.54
C ALA A 3 -8.21 15.25 18.40
N ALA A 4 -8.12 13.97 18.76
CA ALA A 4 -8.07 12.82 17.85
C ALA A 4 -9.44 12.63 17.17
N MET A 5 -9.60 13.17 15.96
CA MET A 5 -10.86 13.05 15.21
C MET A 5 -10.69 12.99 13.68
N HIS A 6 -9.74 12.22 13.18
CA HIS A 6 -9.81 11.70 11.81
C HIS A 6 -9.49 10.20 11.82
N GLY A 7 -10.36 9.42 12.46
CA GLY A 7 -10.35 7.98 12.28
C GLY A 7 -10.70 7.65 10.84
N CYS A 8 -9.88 6.83 10.18
CA CYS A 8 -10.24 6.05 9.00
C CYS A 8 -11.00 6.83 7.90
N GLY A 9 -10.59 8.08 7.67
CA GLY A 9 -11.16 8.96 6.65
C GLY A 9 -10.56 8.64 5.30
N GLY A 10 -11.24 7.80 4.52
CA GLY A 10 -10.80 7.42 3.19
C GLY A 10 -10.72 8.63 2.25
N GLY A 11 -9.50 9.05 1.92
CA GLY A 11 -9.20 9.87 0.75
C GLY A 11 -9.32 9.03 -0.52
N GLY A 12 -10.54 8.71 -0.89
CA GLY A 12 -10.86 8.31 -2.26
C GLY A 12 -11.21 9.57 -3.03
N ASP A 13 -10.20 10.30 -3.49
CA ASP A 13 -10.42 11.40 -4.43
C ASP A 13 -11.14 10.82 -5.67
N PRO A 14 -12.31 11.36 -6.07
CA PRO A 14 -12.89 11.02 -7.35
C PRO A 14 -11.97 11.59 -8.43
N VAL A 15 -11.23 10.72 -9.11
CA VAL A 15 -10.34 11.11 -10.20
C VAL A 15 -11.16 11.49 -11.44
N ASP A 16 -11.59 12.75 -11.49
CA ASP A 16 -12.03 13.43 -12.71
C ASP A 16 -10.80 13.80 -13.56
N GLY A 17 -10.21 12.80 -14.24
CA GLY A 17 -9.39 12.97 -15.44
C GLY A 17 -7.92 13.36 -15.25
N GLY A 18 -7.01 12.41 -15.50
CA GLY A 18 -5.60 12.70 -15.73
C GLY A 18 -4.82 11.44 -16.05
N ALA A 19 -4.51 11.23 -17.33
CA ALA A 19 -3.74 10.10 -17.84
C ALA A 19 -2.43 9.89 -17.07
N LEU A 20 -2.18 8.67 -16.62
CA LEU A 20 -0.83 8.14 -16.45
C LEU A 20 -0.67 7.01 -17.46
N ASP A 21 0.31 7.19 -18.32
CA ASP A 21 0.66 6.36 -19.46
C ASP A 21 0.89 4.89 -19.05
N GLY A 22 -0.18 4.08 -19.17
CA GLY A 22 -0.12 2.65 -19.45
C GLY A 22 -0.17 1.69 -18.25
N ALA A 23 -1.38 1.29 -17.82
CA ALA A 23 -1.61 0.04 -17.08
C ALA A 23 -3.12 -0.34 -17.04
N ASP A 24 -3.82 -0.32 -18.17
CA ASP A 24 -5.22 -0.73 -18.26
C ASP A 24 -5.40 -2.22 -17.88
N ASP A 25 -5.97 -2.43 -16.68
CA ASP A 25 -6.87 -3.53 -16.21
C ASP A 25 -6.93 -3.62 -14.67
N CYS A 26 -6.12 -2.85 -13.95
CA CYS A 26 -6.05 -2.89 -12.49
C CYS A 26 -6.58 -1.59 -11.84
N ALA A 27 -7.22 -1.71 -10.68
CA ALA A 27 -7.65 -0.56 -9.90
C ALA A 27 -6.45 0.35 -9.56
N THR A 28 -6.69 1.65 -9.41
CA THR A 28 -5.63 2.63 -9.13
C THR A 28 -4.75 2.19 -7.96
N GLY A 29 -3.44 2.12 -8.19
CA GLY A 29 -2.45 1.64 -7.23
C GLY A 29 -1.97 0.20 -7.47
N LEU A 30 -2.70 -0.59 -8.25
CA LEU A 30 -2.32 -1.96 -8.60
C LEU A 30 -1.65 -2.01 -9.98
N VAL A 31 -0.69 -2.92 -10.13
CA VAL A 31 0.00 -3.20 -11.38
C VAL A 31 -0.42 -4.57 -11.88
N ARG A 32 -0.59 -4.69 -13.20
CA ARG A 32 -0.91 -5.97 -13.84
C ARG A 32 0.32 -6.87 -13.90
N CYS A 33 0.28 -7.93 -13.12
CA CYS A 33 1.29 -8.98 -13.02
C CYS A 33 0.75 -10.26 -13.65
N GLY A 34 0.99 -10.42 -14.95
CA GLY A 34 0.38 -11.48 -15.76
C GLY A 34 -1.14 -11.30 -15.84
N ASP A 35 -1.88 -12.30 -15.34
CA ASP A 35 -3.34 -12.31 -15.33
C ASP A 35 -3.97 -11.74 -14.04
N ARG A 36 -3.15 -11.21 -13.11
CA ARG A 36 -3.61 -10.70 -11.82
C ARG A 36 -3.18 -9.26 -11.59
N CYS A 37 -3.96 -8.54 -10.80
CA CYS A 37 -3.60 -7.22 -10.29
C CYS A 37 -2.96 -7.38 -8.92
N VAL A 38 -1.73 -6.89 -8.78
CA VAL A 38 -0.96 -6.94 -7.54
C VAL A 38 -0.58 -5.53 -7.14
N ASP A 39 -0.70 -5.22 -5.86
CA ASP A 39 -0.29 -3.92 -5.33
C ASP A 39 1.23 -3.90 -5.15
N VAL A 40 1.95 -3.35 -6.11
CA VAL A 40 3.41 -3.28 -6.04
C VAL A 40 3.91 -2.24 -5.04
N SER A 41 3.01 -1.46 -4.43
CA SER A 41 3.38 -0.41 -3.49
C SER A 41 3.57 -0.94 -2.07
N SER A 42 2.90 -2.04 -1.73
CA SER A 42 2.86 -2.62 -0.40
C SER A 42 3.02 -4.15 -0.37
N SER A 43 3.00 -4.83 -1.52
CA SER A 43 3.22 -6.28 -1.54
C SER A 43 4.72 -6.60 -1.42
N PRO A 44 5.17 -7.33 -0.40
CA PRO A 44 6.56 -7.75 -0.27
C PRO A 44 7.01 -8.65 -1.43
N ASP A 45 6.10 -9.44 -2.00
CA ASP A 45 6.39 -10.35 -3.12
C ASP A 45 6.52 -9.64 -4.47
N ALA A 46 6.11 -8.37 -4.57
CA ALA A 46 6.05 -7.62 -5.83
C ALA A 46 6.35 -6.12 -5.61
N CYS A 47 7.28 -5.76 -4.75
CA CYS A 47 7.59 -4.40 -4.37
C CYS A 47 8.28 -3.59 -5.48
N GLY A 48 7.57 -2.62 -6.03
CA GLY A 48 8.02 -1.75 -7.13
C GLY A 48 7.78 -2.35 -8.52
N ALA A 49 7.73 -3.68 -8.66
CA ALA A 49 7.30 -4.38 -9.85
C ALA A 49 6.90 -5.83 -9.54
N CYS A 50 6.15 -6.44 -10.45
CA CYS A 50 5.56 -7.78 -10.32
C CYS A 50 6.51 -8.90 -9.91
N ASP A 51 7.75 -8.85 -10.38
CA ASP A 51 8.77 -9.88 -10.17
C ASP A 51 9.85 -9.42 -9.19
N VAL A 52 9.57 -8.38 -8.40
CA VAL A 52 10.51 -7.79 -7.44
C VAL A 52 10.05 -8.13 -6.03
N ALA A 53 10.54 -9.23 -5.48
CA ALA A 53 10.32 -9.55 -4.08
C ALA A 53 11.38 -8.88 -3.19
N CYS A 54 10.97 -8.42 -2.01
CA CYS A 54 11.88 -7.99 -0.96
C CYS A 54 12.59 -9.20 -0.32
N GLY A 55 13.81 -9.00 0.17
CA GLY A 55 14.59 -10.05 0.83
C GLY A 55 13.97 -10.47 2.17
N ASP A 56 14.48 -11.58 2.72
CA ASP A 56 14.00 -12.13 3.99
C ASP A 56 14.06 -11.09 5.13
N GLY A 57 12.90 -10.73 5.67
CA GLY A 57 12.76 -9.75 6.75
C GLY A 57 12.68 -8.29 6.28
N GLU A 58 12.59 -8.05 4.97
CA GLU A 58 12.28 -6.73 4.41
C GLU A 58 10.78 -6.58 4.15
N VAL A 59 10.33 -5.33 4.15
CA VAL A 59 8.94 -4.90 3.99
C VAL A 59 8.82 -3.97 2.79
N CYS A 60 7.71 -4.03 2.08
CA CYS A 60 7.46 -3.13 0.97
C CYS A 60 6.83 -1.81 1.43
N SER A 61 7.53 -0.71 1.18
CA SER A 61 7.09 0.64 1.52
C SER A 61 7.06 1.53 0.29
N GLY A 62 5.87 1.75 -0.29
CA GLY A 62 5.67 2.62 -1.45
C GLY A 62 6.39 2.14 -2.71
N GLY A 63 6.55 0.82 -2.87
CA GLY A 63 7.25 0.22 -4.00
C GLY A 63 8.77 0.15 -3.85
N MET A 64 9.27 0.30 -2.62
CA MET A 64 10.68 0.08 -2.27
C MET A 64 10.78 -0.87 -1.09
N CYS A 65 11.69 -1.83 -1.18
CA CYS A 65 12.02 -2.71 -0.06
C CYS A 65 12.77 -1.92 1.01
N ALA A 66 12.30 -2.04 2.25
CA ALA A 66 12.91 -1.45 3.43
C ALA A 66 13.04 -2.52 4.50
N THR A 67 14.00 -2.39 5.41
CA THR A 67 14.11 -3.33 6.55
C THR A 67 13.07 -3.08 7.63
N THR A 68 12.47 -1.89 7.64
CA THR A 68 11.49 -1.45 8.62
C THR A 68 10.55 -0.44 8.00
N CYS A 69 9.29 -0.43 8.42
CA CYS A 69 8.35 0.58 7.99
C CYS A 69 8.73 1.98 8.49
N PRO A 70 8.47 3.02 7.68
CA PRO A 70 8.66 4.41 8.11
C PRO A 70 7.84 4.75 9.37
N ALA A 71 8.25 5.78 10.10
CA ALA A 71 7.52 6.23 11.27
C ALA A 71 6.06 6.57 10.93
N GLY A 72 5.11 6.02 11.70
CA GLY A 72 3.67 6.14 11.45
C GLY A 72 3.07 4.99 10.63
N GLN A 73 3.90 4.10 10.08
CA GLN A 73 3.45 2.89 9.41
C GLN A 73 3.81 1.65 10.22
N THR A 74 2.98 0.62 10.10
CA THR A 74 3.16 -0.68 10.71
C THR A 74 3.36 -1.72 9.62
N ASP A 75 4.25 -2.67 9.88
CA ASP A 75 4.39 -3.86 9.04
C ASP A 75 3.13 -4.73 9.16
N CYS A 76 2.36 -4.78 8.09
CA CYS A 76 1.20 -5.62 7.95
C CYS A 76 1.41 -6.56 6.76
N GLU A 77 1.67 -7.83 7.06
CA GLU A 77 1.82 -8.89 6.05
C GLU A 77 2.97 -8.63 5.06
N GLY A 78 4.05 -7.97 5.54
CA GLY A 78 5.22 -7.60 4.74
C GLY A 78 5.06 -6.31 3.94
N GLY A 79 3.93 -5.61 4.10
CA GLY A 79 3.70 -4.27 3.56
C GLY A 79 3.66 -3.22 4.66
N CYS A 80 4.07 -2.00 4.35
CA CYS A 80 3.96 -0.88 5.27
C CYS A 80 2.63 -0.16 5.09
N PHE A 81 1.81 -0.16 6.15
CA PHE A 81 0.53 0.52 6.16
C PHE A 81 0.40 1.41 7.39
N ASP A 82 -0.12 2.61 7.18
CA ASP A 82 -0.51 3.49 8.26
C ASP A 82 -1.82 2.99 8.87
N THR A 83 -1.75 2.44 10.08
CA THR A 83 -2.92 1.86 10.77
C THR A 83 -3.90 2.91 11.28
N ASP A 84 -3.56 4.20 11.23
CA ASP A 84 -4.44 5.30 11.61
C ASP A 84 -5.35 5.73 10.45
N VAL A 85 -4.86 5.64 9.20
CA VAL A 85 -5.62 6.05 8.00
C VAL A 85 -5.98 4.91 7.04
N ALA A 86 -5.20 3.83 6.99
CA ALA A 86 -5.44 2.72 6.07
C ALA A 86 -6.64 1.90 6.54
N ARG A 87 -7.75 1.98 5.82
CA ARG A 87 -8.99 1.28 6.23
C ARG A 87 -8.82 -0.24 6.36
N ALA A 88 -7.99 -0.84 5.52
CA ALA A 88 -7.71 -2.27 5.53
C ALA A 88 -6.91 -2.71 6.77
N HIS A 89 -6.21 -1.79 7.44
CA HIS A 89 -5.35 -2.05 8.59
C HIS A 89 -5.68 -1.11 9.76
N CYS A 90 -6.93 -0.64 9.84
CA CYS A 90 -7.32 0.40 10.78
C CYS A 90 -7.24 -0.11 12.23
N GLY A 91 -6.41 0.52 13.05
CA GLY A 91 -6.20 0.17 14.46
C GLY A 91 -5.21 -0.97 14.70
N ALA A 92 -5.11 -1.94 13.80
CA ALA A 92 -4.05 -2.94 13.75
C ALA A 92 -4.04 -3.65 12.38
N CYS A 93 -2.92 -4.31 12.06
CA CYS A 93 -2.82 -5.17 10.89
C CYS A 93 -3.88 -6.28 10.93
N GLY A 94 -4.70 -6.38 9.88
CA GLY A 94 -5.77 -7.39 9.77
C GLY A 94 -7.01 -7.12 10.62
N ALA A 95 -7.18 -5.90 11.16
CA ALA A 95 -8.31 -5.54 12.02
C ALA A 95 -9.60 -5.15 11.25
N ALA A 96 -9.73 -5.55 9.98
CA ALA A 96 -10.91 -5.28 9.14
C ALA A 96 -12.06 -6.27 9.36
#